data_AF-A0A2R6CMQ3-F1
#
_entry.id   AF-A0A2R6CMQ3-F1
#
_cell.length_a   1.000
_cell.length_b   1.000
_cell.length_c   1.000
_cell.angle_alpha   90.00
_cell.angle_beta   90.00
_cell.angle_gamma   90.00
#
_symmetry.space_group_name_H-M   'P 1'
#
loop_
_entity.id
_entity.type
_entity.pdbx_description
1 polymer ?
#
loop_
_entity_poly.entity_id
_entity_poly.type
_entity_poly.pdbx_seq_one_letter_code
_entity_poly.pdbx_strand_id
1 'polypeptide(L)' 'MSQDAIHPETDVETAGSPEEDVMVEVRNLKTYYGGDGPLSGRPVRAVDGVTFDIRRG' A
#
# COMPACT_ATOMS: atom_id res chain seq x y z
N MET A 1 38.36 30.25 23.49
CA MET A 1 36.91 30.22 23.25
C MET A 1 36.74 29.86 21.78
N SER A 2 36.49 28.59 21.50
CA SER A 2 36.20 28.10 20.15
C SER A 2 34.69 27.90 20.08
N GLN A 3 34.01 28.68 19.25
CA GLN A 3 32.64 28.39 18.88
C GLN A 3 32.71 27.37 17.76
N ASP A 4 32.49 26.10 18.10
CA ASP A 4 32.18 25.08 17.10
C ASP A 4 30.88 25.49 16.40
N ALA A 5 31.00 25.72 15.10
CA ALA A 5 29.90 26.12 14.24
C ALA A 5 28.86 25.01 14.23
N ILE A 6 27.66 25.35 14.67
CA ILE A 6 26.47 24.52 14.60
C ILE A 6 26.19 24.33 13.11
N HIS A 7 26.48 23.15 12.55
CA HIS A 7 26.01 22.76 11.23
C HIS A 7 24.53 22.41 11.38
N PRO A 8 23.59 23.16 10.76
CA PRO A 8 22.26 22.64 10.57
C PRO A 8 22.38 21.56 9.49
N GLU A 9 22.66 20.32 9.88
CA GLU A 9 22.14 19.18 9.12
C GLU A 9 20.62 19.28 9.26
N THR A 10 20.03 20.04 8.36
CA THR A 10 18.62 19.89 8.05
C THR A 10 18.51 18.46 7.53
N ASP A 11 18.13 17.55 8.43
CA ASP A 11 17.51 16.29 8.05
C ASP A 11 16.26 16.69 7.27
N VAL A 12 16.44 16.93 5.98
CA VAL A 12 15.35 16.93 5.03
C VAL A 12 14.98 15.47 4.97
N GLU A 13 14.16 15.03 5.94
CA GLU A 13 13.28 13.90 5.78
C GLU A 13 12.66 14.13 4.40
N THR A 14 13.20 13.41 3.41
CA THR A 14 12.70 13.45 2.05
C THR A 14 11.35 12.78 2.19
N ALA A 15 10.34 13.58 2.51
CA ALA A 15 8.95 13.21 2.34
C ALA A 15 8.84 12.94 0.84
N GLY A 16 9.09 11.67 0.48
CA GLY A 16 8.92 11.20 -0.87
C GLY A 16 7.55 11.64 -1.35
N SER A 17 7.42 11.85 -2.65
CA SER A 17 6.12 12.13 -3.24
C SER A 17 5.08 11.11 -2.72
N PRO A 18 3.80 11.50 -2.58
CA PRO A 18 2.77 10.61 -2.04
C PRO A 18 2.64 9.27 -2.81
N GLU A 19 3.18 9.23 -4.02
CA GLU A 19 3.29 8.07 -4.90
C GLU A 19 4.58 7.25 -4.69
N GLU A 20 5.67 7.85 -4.21
CA GLU A 20 6.88 7.12 -3.76
C GLU A 20 6.68 6.40 -2.42
N ASP A 21 5.67 6.80 -1.63
CA ASP A 21 5.31 6.15 -0.36
C ASP A 21 4.43 4.89 -0.56
N VAL A 22 3.83 4.70 -1.73
CA VAL A 22 2.99 3.52 -2.01
C VAL A 22 3.86 2.28 -2.16
N MET A 23 3.69 1.34 -1.23
CA MET A 23 4.40 0.05 -1.21
C MET A 23 3.64 -1.03 -1.98
N VAL A 24 2.31 -1.03 -1.90
CA VAL A 24 1.45 -1.99 -2.62
C VAL A 24 0.29 -1.23 -3.24
N GLU A 25 0.12 -1.42 -4.54
CA GLU A 25 -0.98 -0.86 -5.31
C GLU A 25 -1.94 -1.99 -5.71
N VAL A 26 -3.19 -1.90 -5.28
CA VAL A 26 -4.25 -2.85 -5.67
C VAL A 26 -5.32 -2.10 -6.45
N ARG A 27 -5.53 -2.52 -7.70
CA ARG A 27 -6.51 -1.92 -8.60
C ARG A 27 -7.54 -2.96 -9.06
N ASN A 28 -8.81 -2.63 -8.90
CA ASN A 28 -9.94 -3.42 -9.39
C ASN A 28 -9.91 -4.90 -8.98
N LEU A 29 -9.48 -5.20 -7.74
CA LEU A 29 -9.40 -6.55 -7.23
C LEU A 29 -10.79 -7.20 -7.20
N LYS A 30 -10.87 -8.41 -7.75
CA LYS A 30 -12.06 -9.25 -7.76
C LYS A 30 -11.68 -10.66 -7.33
N THR A 31 -12.38 -11.20 -6.34
CA THR A 31 -12.20 -12.56 -5.88
C THR A 31 -13.55 -13.19 -5.62
N TYR A 32 -13.72 -14.40 -6.13
CA TYR A 32 -14.92 -15.22 -5.96
C TYR A 32 -14.46 -16.58 -5.43
N TYR A 33 -15.15 -17.10 -4.42
CA TYR A 33 -14.87 -18.41 -3.84
C TYR A 33 -16.02 -19.38 -4.09
N GLY A 34 -15.69 -20.67 -4.22
CA GLY A 34 -16.63 -21.69 -4.66
C GLY A 34 -16.86 -21.64 -6.17
N GLY A 35 -17.02 -22.80 -6.79
CA GLY A 35 -17.24 -22.89 -8.24
C GLY A 35 -16.57 -24.07 -8.94
N ASP A 36 -15.60 -24.74 -8.30
CA ASP A 36 -14.91 -25.85 -8.95
C ASP A 36 -15.27 -27.19 -8.29
N GLY A 37 -16.16 -27.92 -8.98
CA GLY A 37 -16.49 -29.31 -8.67
C GLY A 37 -17.99 -29.58 -8.52
N PRO A 38 -18.44 -30.81 -8.81
CA PRO A 38 -19.86 -31.19 -8.85
C PRO A 38 -20.60 -31.09 -7.51
N LEU A 39 -19.88 -30.85 -6.40
CA LEU A 39 -20.44 -30.65 -5.06
C LEU A 39 -20.15 -29.24 -4.50
N SER A 40 -19.50 -28.37 -5.26
CA SER A 40 -19.20 -27.01 -4.79
C SER A 40 -20.48 -26.15 -4.81
N GLY A 41 -20.71 -25.41 -3.73
CA GLY A 41 -21.86 -24.52 -3.59
C GLY A 41 -21.86 -23.39 -4.64
N ARG A 42 -22.95 -22.62 -4.70
CA ARG A 42 -23.05 -21.46 -5.60
C ARG A 42 -21.85 -20.53 -5.38
N PRO A 43 -21.23 -20.01 -6.45
CA PRO A 43 -20.08 -19.12 -6.34
C PRO A 43 -20.42 -17.88 -5.50
N VAL A 44 -19.57 -17.58 -4.53
CA VAL A 44 -19.71 -16.47 -3.59
C VAL A 44 -18.72 -15.38 -3.98
N ARG A 45 -19.23 -14.16 -4.16
CA ARG A 45 -18.41 -12.96 -4.39
C ARG A 45 -17.79 -12.51 -3.07
N ALA A 46 -16.47 -12.62 -2.96
CA ALA A 46 -15.73 -12.24 -1.76
C ALA A 46 -15.32 -10.77 -1.80
N VAL A 47 -14.76 -10.33 -2.93
CA VAL A 47 -14.48 -8.92 -3.22
C VAL A 47 -14.79 -8.64 -4.68
N ASP A 48 -15.24 -7.43 -5.01
CA ASP A 48 -15.48 -7.03 -6.40
C ASP A 48 -15.22 -5.54 -6.58
N GLY A 49 -14.22 -5.22 -7.40
CA GLY A 49 -13.87 -3.85 -7.75
C GLY A 49 -13.14 -3.10 -6.64
N VAL A 50 -12.40 -3.80 -5.78
CA VAL A 50 -11.67 -3.19 -4.66
C VAL A 50 -10.40 -2.51 -5.17
N THR A 51 -10.22 -1.24 -4.81
CA THR A 51 -9.05 -0.44 -5.16
C THR A 51 -8.53 0.25 -3.92
N PHE A 52 -7.25 0.04 -3.60
CA PHE A 52 -6.58 0.66 -2.46
C PHE A 52 -5.06 0.64 -2.64
N ASP A 53 -4.39 1.48 -1.86
CA ASP A 53 -2.94 1.55 -1.78
C ASP A 53 -2.50 1.30 -0.34
N ILE A 54 -1.44 0.52 -0.16
CA ILE A 54 -0.74 0.36 1.12
C ILE A 54 0.48 1.28 1.07
N ARG A 55 0.56 2.19 2.04
CA ARG A 55 1.66 3.15 2.20
C ARG A 55 2.58 2.75 3.35
N ARG A 56 3.77 3.35 3.45
CA ARG A 56 4.71 3.06 4.53
C ARG A 56 4.28 3.76 5.82
N GLY A 57 4.34 3.02 6.93
CA GLY A 57 3.93 3.49 8.26
C GLY A 57 2.45 3.27 8.55
#